data_AF-A0A2T6BV53-F1
#
_entry.id   AF-A0A2T6BV53-F1
#
_cell.length_a   1.000
_cell.length_b   1.000
_cell.length_c   1.000
_cell.angle_alpha   90.00
_cell.angle_beta   90.00
_cell.angle_gamma   90.00
#
_symmetry.space_group_name_H-M   'P 1'
#
loop_
_entity.id
_entity.type
_entity.pdbx_description
1 polymer ?
#
loop_
_entity_poly.entity_id
_entity_poly.type
_entity_poly.pdbx_seq_one_letter_code
_entity_poly.pdbx_strand_id
1 'polypeptide(L)'
;MSRILLAGVVLVHFILFTPAAVLGKEESPVQHWADEAVEIHRLVEKGELERAKGKLENLADRFSNGDFSRIRLSVEGMEALSDTLVELDRELVRVMPRPDRLLVASKRMMLAFDALAHPRQPLWHQYESVWKDDVTSVKQRMKKNRPETVRSAVGTLVRHYRTVEPALYVSRNPETVGAVSTLVHSLERQAGRKPMKPALLTSTLKQWERMIRPLIDGKEQDVLALAHTGMPAWPKAALTLGGIIACALTYVSWQKYRQSRVFVHRRS
;
A
#
# COMPACT_ATOMS: atom_id res chain seq x y z
N MET A 1 -9.81 -70.15 25.80
CA MET A 1 -8.95 -69.10 25.20
C MET A 1 -9.64 -68.31 24.06
N SER A 2 -10.95 -68.01 24.13
CA SER A 2 -11.67 -67.33 23.02
C SER A 2 -12.43 -66.06 23.43
N ARG A 3 -12.45 -65.67 24.73
CA ARG A 3 -13.21 -64.50 25.21
C ARG A 3 -12.37 -63.25 25.49
N ILE A 4 -11.03 -63.37 25.51
CA ILE A 4 -10.12 -62.24 25.80
C ILE A 4 -9.66 -61.53 24.51
N LEU A 5 -9.69 -62.22 23.36
CA LEU A 5 -9.34 -61.63 22.07
C LEU A 5 -10.45 -60.74 21.48
N LEU A 6 -11.71 -60.92 21.89
CA LEU A 6 -12.81 -60.11 21.37
C LEU A 6 -12.88 -58.71 22.01
N ALA A 7 -12.41 -58.55 23.25
CA ALA A 7 -12.42 -57.26 23.95
C ALA A 7 -11.33 -56.29 23.43
N GLY A 8 -10.21 -56.81 22.92
CA GLY A 8 -9.13 -55.99 22.37
C GLY A 8 -9.45 -55.38 21.00
N VAL A 9 -10.24 -56.08 20.17
CA VAL A 9 -10.56 -55.62 18.81
C VAL A 9 -11.64 -54.54 18.80
N VAL A 10 -12.58 -54.57 19.75
CA VAL A 10 -13.62 -53.54 19.89
C VAL A 10 -13.05 -52.23 20.46
N LEU A 11 -12.05 -52.30 21.33
CA LEU A 11 -11.42 -51.09 21.90
C LEU A 11 -10.56 -50.32 20.88
N VAL A 12 -9.95 -51.02 19.92
CA VAL A 12 -9.15 -50.39 18.85
C VAL A 12 -10.04 -49.78 17.76
N HIS A 13 -11.23 -50.35 17.50
CA HIS A 13 -12.20 -49.76 16.56
C HIS A 13 -12.89 -48.51 17.12
N PHE A 14 -12.95 -48.33 18.44
CA PHE A 14 -13.56 -47.15 19.03
C PHE A 14 -12.63 -45.92 19.05
N ILE A 15 -11.32 -46.11 18.87
CA ILE A 15 -10.33 -45.02 18.76
C ILE A 15 -10.18 -44.52 17.32
N LEU A 16 -10.61 -45.29 16.32
CA LEU A 16 -10.55 -44.91 14.90
C LEU A 16 -11.86 -44.32 14.37
N PHE A 17 -12.90 -44.25 15.19
CA PHE A 17 -14.20 -43.67 14.85
C PHE A 17 -14.60 -42.57 15.84
N THR A 18 -13.62 -41.79 16.31
CA THR A 18 -13.95 -40.39 16.61
C THR A 18 -14.39 -39.79 15.26
N PRO A 19 -15.63 -39.29 15.11
CA PRO A 19 -15.86 -38.34 14.05
C PRO A 19 -14.78 -37.30 14.28
N ALA A 20 -13.85 -37.17 13.34
CA ALA A 20 -12.99 -36.01 13.29
C ALA A 20 -13.97 -34.87 13.44
N ALA A 21 -13.98 -34.24 14.62
CA ALA A 21 -14.67 -33.00 14.82
C ALA A 21 -14.15 -32.20 13.65
N VAL A 22 -15.03 -31.97 12.67
CA VAL A 22 -14.84 -30.94 11.69
C VAL A 22 -14.67 -29.74 12.61
N LEU A 23 -13.40 -29.42 12.90
CA LEU A 23 -12.98 -28.15 13.38
C LEU A 23 -13.55 -27.25 12.30
N GLY A 24 -14.78 -26.80 12.53
CA GLY A 24 -15.39 -25.71 11.80
C GLY A 24 -14.31 -24.67 11.88
N LYS A 25 -13.64 -24.48 10.75
CA LYS A 25 -12.59 -23.50 10.61
C LYS A 25 -13.36 -22.22 10.84
N GLU A 26 -13.32 -21.71 12.08
CA GLU A 26 -14.01 -20.50 12.46
C GLU A 26 -13.51 -19.46 11.46
N GLU A 27 -14.37 -19.14 10.48
CA GLU A 27 -13.96 -18.28 9.38
C GLU A 27 -13.62 -16.95 10.03
N SER A 28 -12.36 -16.55 9.88
CA SER A 28 -11.87 -15.33 10.50
C SER A 28 -12.78 -14.18 10.07
N PRO A 29 -13.21 -13.27 10.95
CA PRO A 29 -14.04 -12.11 10.59
C PRO A 29 -13.51 -11.35 9.36
N VAL A 30 -12.19 -11.34 9.19
CA VAL A 30 -11.48 -10.77 8.05
C VAL A 30 -11.83 -11.44 6.72
N GLN A 31 -11.94 -12.78 6.70
CA GLN A 31 -12.32 -13.53 5.51
C GLN A 31 -13.74 -13.17 5.08
N HIS A 32 -14.67 -13.13 6.03
CA HIS A 32 -16.06 -12.74 5.75
C HIS A 32 -16.16 -11.32 5.18
N TRP A 33 -15.36 -10.36 5.68
CA TRP A 33 -15.32 -9.01 5.13
C TRP A 33 -14.81 -8.99 3.68
N ALA A 34 -13.77 -9.78 3.38
CA ALA A 34 -13.24 -9.89 2.02
C ALA A 34 -14.25 -10.52 1.05
N ASP A 35 -14.91 -11.60 1.46
CA ASP A 35 -15.91 -12.28 0.63
C ASP A 35 -17.11 -11.36 0.34
N GLU A 36 -17.55 -10.58 1.33
CA GLU A 36 -18.61 -9.59 1.13
C GLU A 36 -18.17 -8.42 0.23
N ALA A 37 -16.92 -7.96 0.36
CA ALA A 37 -16.38 -6.93 -0.54
C ALA A 37 -16.34 -7.41 -2.00
N VAL A 38 -16.00 -8.68 -2.25
CA VAL A 38 -16.08 -9.32 -3.57
C VAL A 38 -17.52 -9.38 -4.07
N GLU A 39 -18.47 -9.75 -3.21
CA GLU A 39 -19.88 -9.79 -3.57
C GLU A 39 -20.44 -8.41 -3.92
N ILE A 40 -20.10 -7.38 -3.14
CA ILE A 40 -20.48 -5.99 -3.41
C ILE A 40 -19.95 -5.55 -4.77
N HIS A 41 -18.67 -5.82 -5.08
CA HIS A 41 -18.09 -5.50 -6.39
C HIS A 41 -18.86 -6.18 -7.53
N ARG A 42 -19.20 -7.47 -7.37
CA ARG A 42 -19.99 -8.21 -8.36
C ARG A 42 -21.40 -7.64 -8.55
N LEU A 43 -22.05 -7.14 -7.50
CA LEU A 43 -23.35 -6.49 -7.61
C LEU A 43 -23.25 -5.16 -8.36
N VAL A 44 -22.19 -4.39 -8.11
CA VAL A 44 -21.89 -3.17 -8.87
C VAL A 44 -21.66 -3.47 -10.35
N GLU A 45 -20.90 -4.52 -10.68
CA GLU A 45 -20.69 -4.96 -12.06
C GLU A 45 -22.00 -5.32 -12.78
N LYS A 46 -22.97 -5.89 -12.05
CA LYS A 46 -24.29 -6.25 -12.57
C LYS A 46 -25.29 -5.09 -12.59
N GLY A 47 -24.93 -3.92 -12.04
CA GLY A 47 -25.83 -2.78 -11.89
C GLY A 47 -26.89 -2.96 -10.79
N GLU A 48 -26.75 -3.95 -9.91
CA GLU A 48 -27.68 -4.21 -8.79
C GLU A 48 -27.38 -3.28 -7.59
N LEU A 49 -27.51 -1.96 -7.80
CA LEU A 49 -26.99 -0.94 -6.90
C LEU A 49 -27.64 -0.93 -5.51
N GLU A 50 -28.96 -1.14 -5.43
CA GLU A 50 -29.69 -1.21 -4.16
C GLU A 50 -29.19 -2.37 -3.28
N ARG A 51 -28.94 -3.53 -3.90
CA ARG A 51 -28.40 -4.69 -3.18
C ARG A 51 -26.94 -4.47 -2.79
N ALA A 52 -26.15 -3.84 -3.65
CA ALA A 52 -24.78 -3.46 -3.34
C ALA A 52 -24.72 -2.52 -2.13
N LYS A 53 -25.61 -1.52 -2.08
CA LYS A 53 -25.73 -0.58 -0.96
C LYS A 53 -26.10 -1.28 0.34
N GLY A 54 -27.13 -2.12 0.35
CA GLY A 54 -27.53 -2.84 1.56
C GLY A 54 -26.42 -3.76 2.10
N LYS A 55 -25.62 -4.38 1.22
CA LYS A 55 -24.44 -5.15 1.66
C LYS A 55 -23.30 -4.28 2.16
N LEU A 56 -23.06 -3.13 1.52
CA LEU A 56 -22.05 -2.18 1.97
C LEU A 56 -22.36 -1.65 3.38
N GLU A 57 -23.62 -1.32 3.66
CA GLU A 57 -24.04 -0.86 5.00
C GLU A 57 -23.77 -1.94 6.06
N ASN A 58 -24.12 -3.21 5.76
CA ASN A 58 -23.83 -4.33 6.65
C ASN A 58 -22.32 -4.56 6.85
N LEU A 59 -21.52 -4.47 5.77
CA LEU A 59 -20.07 -4.58 5.84
C LEU A 59 -19.48 -3.47 6.71
N ALA A 60 -19.91 -2.22 6.48
CA ALA A 60 -19.43 -1.07 7.23
C ALA A 60 -19.74 -1.18 8.72
N ASP A 61 -20.96 -1.58 9.10
CA ASP A 61 -21.35 -1.79 10.49
C ASP A 61 -20.52 -2.89 11.16
N ARG A 62 -20.35 -4.04 10.50
CA ARG A 62 -19.52 -5.14 11.02
C ARG A 62 -18.05 -4.79 11.11
N PHE A 63 -17.53 -4.01 10.16
CA PHE A 63 -16.16 -3.55 10.18
C PHE A 63 -15.93 -2.58 11.34
N SER A 64 -16.81 -1.60 11.54
CA SER A 64 -16.69 -0.63 12.65
C SER A 64 -16.81 -1.27 14.03
N ASN A 65 -17.60 -2.34 14.17
CA ASN A 65 -17.76 -3.08 15.42
C ASN A 65 -16.83 -4.32 15.53
N GLY A 66 -15.91 -4.48 14.59
CA GLY A 66 -15.03 -5.65 14.50
C GLY A 66 -13.95 -5.69 15.58
N ASP A 67 -13.48 -6.91 15.90
CA ASP A 67 -12.31 -7.09 16.77
C ASP A 67 -11.01 -7.05 15.94
N PHE A 68 -10.23 -5.99 16.15
CA PHE A 68 -8.93 -5.78 15.50
C PHE A 68 -7.74 -6.25 16.35
N SER A 69 -7.97 -6.75 17.57
CA SER A 69 -6.89 -7.09 18.52
C SER A 69 -5.91 -8.16 18.00
N ARG A 70 -6.38 -9.02 17.10
CA ARG A 70 -5.59 -10.11 16.49
C ARG A 70 -5.07 -9.77 15.08
N ILE A 71 -5.39 -8.60 14.56
CA ILE A 71 -5.05 -8.17 13.21
C ILE A 71 -3.86 -7.21 13.30
N ARG A 72 -2.76 -7.52 12.59
CA ARG A 72 -1.66 -6.57 12.45
C ARG A 72 -1.95 -5.61 11.31
N LEU A 73 -2.61 -4.49 11.63
CA LEU A 73 -2.94 -3.44 10.68
C LEU A 73 -2.36 -2.11 11.18
N SER A 74 -1.73 -1.34 10.29
CA SER A 74 -1.28 0.02 10.60
C SER A 74 -2.47 0.98 10.69
N VAL A 75 -2.25 2.16 11.29
CA VAL A 75 -3.28 3.21 11.33
C VAL A 75 -3.67 3.63 9.91
N GLU A 76 -2.70 3.76 9.01
CA GLU A 76 -2.92 4.11 7.61
C GLU A 76 -3.62 2.99 6.83
N GLY A 77 -3.40 1.72 7.20
CA GLY A 77 -4.14 0.60 6.63
C GLY A 77 -5.62 0.60 7.05
N MET A 78 -5.90 0.94 8.32
CA MET A 78 -7.27 1.12 8.83
C MET A 78 -7.97 2.32 8.17
N GLU A 79 -7.26 3.43 8.04
CA GLU A 79 -7.72 4.62 7.30
C GLU A 79 -8.04 4.26 5.85
N ALA A 80 -7.12 3.59 5.15
CA ALA A 80 -7.32 3.18 3.76
C ALA A 80 -8.56 2.28 3.55
N LEU A 81 -8.80 1.33 4.46
CA LEU A 81 -10.02 0.49 4.41
C LEU A 81 -11.28 1.34 4.64
N SER A 82 -11.27 2.18 5.67
CA SER A 82 -12.38 3.07 6.01
C SER A 82 -12.70 4.03 4.86
N ASP A 83 -11.67 4.59 4.22
CA ASP A 83 -11.82 5.47 3.07
C ASP A 83 -12.45 4.76 1.87
N THR A 84 -12.11 3.49 1.61
CA THR A 84 -12.74 2.75 0.51
C THR A 84 -14.23 2.46 0.75
N LEU A 85 -14.64 2.20 2.00
CA LEU A 85 -16.05 2.06 2.36
C LEU A 85 -16.80 3.38 2.11
N VAL A 86 -16.25 4.48 2.63
CA VAL A 86 -16.84 5.82 2.48
C VAL A 86 -16.87 6.27 1.02
N GLU A 87 -15.81 5.98 0.25
CA GLU A 87 -15.73 6.30 -1.18
C GLU A 87 -16.84 5.59 -1.96
N LEU A 88 -17.02 4.28 -1.75
CA LEU A 88 -18.05 3.52 -2.45
C LEU A 88 -19.47 3.95 -2.03
N ASP A 89 -19.71 4.15 -0.74
CA ASP A 89 -21.00 4.62 -0.24
C ASP A 89 -21.40 5.93 -0.92
N ARG A 90 -20.48 6.90 -0.95
CA ARG A 90 -20.67 8.17 -1.63
C ARG A 90 -21.01 8.01 -3.11
N GLU A 91 -20.35 7.10 -3.82
CA GLU A 91 -20.65 6.87 -5.24
C GLU A 91 -22.00 6.16 -5.46
N LEU A 92 -22.44 5.31 -4.53
CA LEU A 92 -23.76 4.63 -4.58
C LEU A 92 -24.93 5.60 -4.33
N VAL A 93 -24.77 6.57 -3.44
CA VAL A 93 -25.84 7.53 -3.09
C VAL A 93 -25.89 8.77 -3.98
N ARG A 94 -25.01 8.88 -4.99
CA ARG A 94 -25.02 10.02 -5.92
C ARG A 94 -26.31 10.05 -6.73
N VAL A 95 -26.89 11.25 -6.84
CA VAL A 95 -28.07 11.55 -7.68
C VAL A 95 -27.87 11.16 -9.15
N MET A 96 -26.64 11.29 -9.66
CA MET A 96 -26.25 10.83 -10.99
C MET A 96 -25.08 9.85 -10.87
N PRO A 97 -25.35 8.54 -10.80
CA PRO A 97 -24.30 7.52 -10.76
C PRO A 97 -23.41 7.62 -11.98
N ARG A 98 -22.10 7.53 -11.77
CA ARG A 98 -21.10 7.43 -12.85
C ARG A 98 -20.59 5.99 -12.84
N PRO A 99 -21.04 5.12 -13.78
CA PRO A 99 -20.73 3.69 -13.75
C PRO A 99 -19.24 3.40 -13.61
N ASP A 100 -18.39 4.13 -14.35
CA ASP A 100 -16.93 3.96 -14.29
C ASP A 100 -16.35 4.27 -12.90
N ARG A 101 -16.86 5.31 -12.22
CA ARG A 101 -16.38 5.68 -10.88
C ARG A 101 -16.82 4.67 -9.83
N LEU A 102 -18.06 4.19 -9.96
CA LEU A 102 -18.61 3.18 -9.08
C LEU A 102 -17.86 1.85 -9.18
N LEU A 103 -17.54 1.44 -10.42
CA LEU A 103 -16.75 0.24 -10.67
C LEU A 103 -15.34 0.38 -10.08
N VAL A 104 -14.70 1.54 -10.23
CA VAL A 104 -13.38 1.81 -9.65
C VAL A 104 -13.44 1.81 -8.12
N ALA A 105 -14.40 2.50 -7.51
CA ALA A 105 -14.56 2.56 -6.05
C ALA A 105 -14.78 1.17 -5.44
N SER A 106 -15.68 0.36 -6.04
CA SER A 106 -15.94 -0.99 -5.57
C SER A 106 -14.74 -1.92 -5.75
N LYS A 107 -13.98 -1.78 -6.84
CA LYS A 107 -12.76 -2.55 -7.07
C LYS A 107 -11.66 -2.19 -6.06
N ARG A 108 -11.51 -0.90 -5.72
CA ARG A 108 -10.56 -0.42 -4.71
C ARG A 108 -10.86 -1.06 -3.35
N MET A 109 -12.12 -1.01 -2.94
CA MET A 109 -12.60 -1.65 -1.70
C MET A 109 -12.33 -3.15 -1.72
N MET A 110 -12.74 -3.86 -2.78
CA MET A 110 -12.50 -5.30 -2.93
C MET A 110 -11.02 -5.66 -2.76
N LEU A 111 -10.12 -4.96 -3.45
CA LEU A 111 -8.68 -5.22 -3.36
C LEU A 111 -8.11 -4.94 -1.96
N ALA A 112 -8.62 -3.93 -1.26
CA ALA A 112 -8.16 -3.56 0.08
C ALA A 112 -8.57 -4.59 1.13
N PHE A 113 -9.84 -5.02 1.11
CA PHE A 113 -10.33 -6.05 2.03
C PHE A 113 -9.73 -7.42 1.72
N ASP A 114 -9.54 -7.75 0.44
CA ASP A 114 -8.82 -8.96 0.04
C ASP A 114 -7.37 -8.95 0.55
N ALA A 115 -6.69 -7.81 0.48
CA ALA A 115 -5.34 -7.65 1.01
C ALA A 115 -5.23 -7.90 2.52
N LEU A 116 -6.31 -7.62 3.26
CA LEU A 116 -6.39 -7.90 4.69
C LEU A 116 -6.53 -9.41 4.96
N ALA A 117 -7.36 -10.11 4.18
CA ALA A 117 -7.62 -11.54 4.32
C ALA A 117 -6.47 -12.42 3.80
N HIS A 118 -5.79 -11.98 2.74
CA HIS A 118 -4.79 -12.76 2.02
C HIS A 118 -3.40 -12.11 2.07
N PRO A 119 -2.76 -11.97 3.25
CA PRO A 119 -1.51 -11.22 3.40
C PRO A 119 -0.30 -11.80 2.63
N ARG A 120 -0.40 -13.04 2.13
CA ARG A 120 0.68 -13.69 1.35
C ARG A 120 0.50 -13.58 -0.15
N GLN A 121 -0.75 -13.61 -0.63
CA GLN A 121 -1.08 -13.64 -2.05
C GLN A 121 -2.36 -12.84 -2.30
N PRO A 122 -2.34 -11.53 -2.05
CA PRO A 122 -3.50 -10.69 -2.29
C PRO A 122 -3.74 -10.53 -3.79
N LEU A 123 -4.99 -10.36 -4.19
CA LEU A 123 -5.45 -10.20 -5.57
C LEU A 123 -4.76 -9.06 -6.30
N TRP A 124 -4.34 -8.00 -5.57
CA TRP A 124 -3.65 -6.88 -6.20
C TRP A 124 -2.30 -7.26 -6.80
N HIS A 125 -1.68 -8.40 -6.43
CA HIS A 125 -0.47 -8.90 -7.09
C HIS A 125 -0.66 -9.10 -8.61
N GLN A 126 -1.89 -9.33 -9.07
CA GLN A 126 -2.22 -9.45 -10.49
C GLN A 126 -1.90 -8.18 -11.29
N TYR A 127 -1.80 -7.01 -10.62
CA TYR A 127 -1.42 -5.74 -11.25
C TYR A 127 0.05 -5.66 -11.67
N GLU A 128 0.89 -6.65 -11.35
CA GLU A 128 2.27 -6.70 -11.86
C GLU A 128 2.31 -6.55 -13.39
N SER A 129 1.47 -7.34 -14.07
CA SER A 129 1.36 -7.35 -15.52
C SER A 129 0.88 -6.01 -16.05
N VAL A 130 -0.18 -5.47 -15.44
CA VAL A 130 -0.77 -4.17 -15.77
C VAL A 130 0.26 -3.05 -15.69
N TRP A 131 1.04 -2.98 -14.61
CA TRP A 131 2.06 -1.94 -14.45
C TRP A 131 3.23 -2.09 -15.41
N LYS A 132 3.64 -3.32 -15.77
CA LYS A 132 4.66 -3.56 -16.80
C LYS A 132 4.17 -3.11 -18.19
N ASP A 133 2.91 -3.36 -18.49
CA ASP A 133 2.28 -2.93 -19.74
C ASP A 133 2.14 -1.41 -19.80
N ASP A 134 1.78 -0.76 -18.70
CA ASP A 134 1.76 0.70 -18.57
C ASP A 134 3.15 1.31 -18.84
N VAL A 135 4.20 0.74 -18.24
CA VAL A 135 5.59 1.17 -18.49
C VAL A 135 5.94 1.05 -19.97
N THR A 136 5.59 -0.07 -20.59
CA THR A 136 5.83 -0.32 -22.01
C THR A 136 5.09 0.68 -22.89
N SER A 137 3.83 0.96 -22.57
CA SER A 137 2.98 1.95 -23.24
C SER A 137 3.56 3.36 -23.16
N VAL A 138 4.03 3.79 -21.98
CA VAL A 138 4.71 5.08 -21.80
C VAL A 138 5.98 5.13 -22.66
N LYS A 139 6.85 4.12 -22.60
CA LYS A 139 8.09 4.05 -23.41
C LYS A 139 7.81 4.15 -24.91
N GLN A 140 6.79 3.45 -25.41
CA GLN A 140 6.40 3.50 -26.83
C GLN A 140 5.91 4.89 -27.25
N ARG A 141 5.12 5.56 -26.41
CA ARG A 141 4.59 6.91 -26.71
C ARG A 141 5.68 7.98 -26.64
N MET A 142 6.69 7.81 -25.79
CA MET A 142 7.86 8.69 -25.74
C MET A 142 8.66 8.68 -27.05
N LYS A 143 8.75 7.54 -27.75
CA LYS A 143 9.43 7.44 -29.06
C LYS A 143 8.74 8.26 -30.16
N LYS A 144 7.42 8.49 -30.03
CA LYS A 144 6.62 9.22 -31.03
C LYS A 144 6.67 10.75 -30.87
N ASN A 145 7.41 11.25 -29.88
CA ASN A 145 7.63 12.67 -29.57
C ASN A 145 6.35 13.53 -29.51
N ARG A 146 5.23 12.95 -29.05
CA ARG A 146 3.94 13.64 -28.85
C ARG A 146 3.66 13.76 -27.34
N PRO A 147 3.96 14.89 -26.70
CA PRO A 147 3.83 15.06 -25.25
C PRO A 147 2.45 14.70 -24.69
N GLU A 148 1.37 15.03 -25.40
CA GLU A 148 0.00 14.72 -24.97
C GLU A 148 -0.27 13.20 -24.89
N THR A 149 0.28 12.43 -25.83
CA THR A 149 0.14 10.97 -25.80
C THR A 149 0.91 10.37 -24.62
N VAL A 150 2.09 10.91 -24.30
CA VAL A 150 2.88 10.50 -23.14
C VAL A 150 2.12 10.84 -21.85
N ARG A 151 1.55 12.03 -21.75
CA ARG A 151 0.74 12.46 -20.61
C ARG A 151 -0.46 11.54 -20.36
N SER A 152 -1.18 11.16 -21.42
CA SER A 152 -2.29 10.20 -21.32
C SER A 152 -1.82 8.81 -20.85
N ALA A 153 -0.64 8.36 -21.31
CA ALA A 153 -0.05 7.09 -20.88
C ALA A 153 0.30 7.09 -19.39
N VAL A 154 0.99 8.14 -18.94
CA VAL A 154 1.33 8.30 -17.52
C VAL A 154 0.07 8.43 -16.68
N GLY A 155 -0.95 9.14 -17.16
CA GLY A 155 -2.25 9.21 -16.49
C GLY A 155 -2.92 7.83 -16.35
N THR A 156 -2.70 6.91 -17.28
CA THR A 156 -3.24 5.54 -17.18
C THR A 156 -2.50 4.73 -16.12
N LEU A 157 -1.17 4.78 -16.12
CA LEU A 157 -0.32 4.20 -15.07
C LEU A 157 -0.74 4.70 -13.68
N VAL A 158 -0.90 6.02 -13.52
CA VAL A 158 -1.31 6.64 -12.26
C VAL A 158 -2.70 6.15 -11.82
N ARG A 159 -3.66 5.99 -12.74
CA ARG A 159 -4.98 5.44 -12.40
C ARG A 159 -4.91 3.99 -11.92
N HIS A 160 -4.11 3.14 -12.59
CA HIS A 160 -3.93 1.76 -12.15
C HIS A 160 -3.23 1.69 -10.78
N TYR A 161 -2.21 2.52 -10.54
CA TYR A 161 -1.60 2.65 -9.22
C TYR A 161 -2.62 3.06 -8.16
N ARG A 162 -3.37 4.16 -8.39
CA ARG A 162 -4.37 4.63 -7.43
C ARG A 162 -5.38 3.53 -7.10
N THR A 163 -5.83 2.75 -8.08
CA THR A 163 -6.77 1.63 -7.86
C THR A 163 -6.27 0.61 -6.83
N VAL A 164 -4.96 0.40 -6.75
CA VAL A 164 -4.31 -0.58 -5.87
C VAL A 164 -3.79 0.06 -4.57
N GLU A 165 -3.64 1.39 -4.53
CA GLU A 165 -3.06 2.13 -3.41
C GLU A 165 -3.65 1.78 -2.04
N PRO A 166 -4.99 1.68 -1.84
CA PRO A 166 -5.55 1.27 -0.56
C PRO A 166 -5.10 -0.14 -0.13
N ALA A 167 -5.02 -1.07 -1.06
CA ALA A 167 -4.54 -2.44 -0.80
C ALA A 167 -3.05 -2.47 -0.42
N LEU A 168 -2.25 -1.55 -0.97
CA LEU A 168 -0.84 -1.41 -0.56
C LEU A 168 -0.72 -0.93 0.88
N TYR A 169 -1.53 0.02 1.33
CA TYR A 169 -1.54 0.47 2.73
C TYR A 169 -1.94 -0.64 3.72
N VAL A 170 -2.74 -1.60 3.26
CA VAL A 170 -3.11 -2.79 4.05
C VAL A 170 -2.00 -3.84 4.05
N SER A 171 -1.34 -4.09 2.91
CA SER A 171 -0.33 -5.15 2.77
C SER A 171 1.10 -4.74 3.18
N ARG A 172 1.44 -3.45 3.14
CA ARG A 172 2.82 -2.94 3.25
C ARG A 172 2.96 -1.90 4.34
N ASN A 173 4.21 -1.63 4.73
CA ASN A 173 4.50 -0.55 5.67
C ASN A 173 4.15 0.81 5.03
N PRO A 174 3.45 1.72 5.75
CA PRO A 174 3.18 3.09 5.30
C PRO A 174 4.38 3.82 4.68
N GLU A 175 5.59 3.62 5.22
CA GLU A 175 6.82 4.23 4.67
C GLU A 175 7.09 3.79 3.22
N THR A 176 6.95 2.49 2.96
CA THR A 176 7.12 1.90 1.63
C THR A 176 6.07 2.46 0.67
N VAL A 177 4.81 2.50 1.09
CA VAL A 177 3.71 3.01 0.25
C VAL A 177 3.90 4.51 -0.04
N GLY A 178 4.32 5.31 0.94
CA GLY A 178 4.62 6.73 0.76
C GLY A 178 5.79 6.98 -0.21
N ALA A 179 6.82 6.14 -0.18
CA ALA A 179 7.95 6.22 -1.10
C ALA A 179 7.52 5.90 -2.55
N VAL A 180 6.69 4.86 -2.72
CA VAL A 180 6.08 4.48 -4.00
C VAL A 180 5.17 5.62 -4.51
N SER A 181 4.31 6.17 -3.65
CA SER A 181 3.40 7.26 -4.01
C SER A 181 4.16 8.49 -4.48
N THR A 182 5.25 8.86 -3.80
CA THR A 182 6.13 9.98 -4.21
C THR A 182 6.71 9.78 -5.61
N LEU A 183 7.09 8.55 -5.95
CA LEU A 183 7.61 8.21 -7.27
C LEU A 183 6.53 8.35 -8.35
N VAL A 184 5.31 7.87 -8.09
CA VAL A 184 4.16 8.00 -9.00
C VAL A 184 3.76 9.46 -9.21
N HIS A 185 3.69 10.25 -8.13
CA HIS A 185 3.46 11.69 -8.19
C HIS A 185 4.54 12.42 -9.01
N SER A 186 5.78 11.96 -8.92
CA SER A 186 6.88 12.49 -9.73
C SER A 186 6.68 12.19 -11.22
N LEU A 187 6.21 10.99 -11.60
CA LEU A 187 5.86 10.66 -12.99
C LEU A 187 4.77 11.58 -13.52
N GLU A 188 3.67 11.73 -12.77
CA GLU A 188 2.53 12.59 -13.14
C GLU A 188 2.97 14.04 -13.34
N ARG A 189 3.74 14.59 -12.38
CA ARG A 189 4.28 15.94 -12.43
C ARG A 189 5.20 16.14 -13.64
N GLN A 190 6.10 15.19 -13.90
CA GLN A 190 7.07 15.30 -15.01
C GLN A 190 6.40 15.22 -16.38
N ALA A 191 5.38 14.37 -16.53
CA ALA A 191 4.59 14.28 -17.75
C ALA A 191 3.72 15.53 -18.00
N GLY A 192 3.34 16.24 -16.93
CA GLY A 192 2.55 17.48 -17.02
C GLY A 192 3.34 18.76 -17.28
N ARG A 193 4.69 18.73 -17.20
CA ARG A 193 5.55 19.91 -17.39
C ARG A 193 5.57 20.41 -18.84
N LYS A 194 5.65 21.73 -19.02
CA LYS A 194 5.85 22.41 -20.31
C LYS A 194 7.11 23.29 -20.24
N PRO A 195 8.18 23.01 -21.01
CA PRO A 195 8.37 21.84 -21.88
C PRO A 195 8.56 20.55 -21.08
N MET A 196 8.07 19.43 -21.61
CA MET A 196 8.29 18.10 -21.05
C MET A 196 9.78 17.76 -21.17
N LYS A 197 10.38 17.18 -20.12
CA LYS A 197 11.79 16.75 -20.09
C LYS A 197 11.88 15.22 -20.21
N PRO A 198 12.08 14.63 -21.42
CA PRO A 198 11.99 13.19 -21.62
C PRO A 198 13.04 12.39 -20.84
N ALA A 199 14.24 12.95 -20.64
CA ALA A 199 15.30 12.30 -19.88
C ALA A 199 14.90 12.05 -18.41
N LEU A 200 14.29 13.06 -17.78
CA LEU A 200 13.83 12.97 -16.39
C LEU A 200 12.69 11.97 -16.24
N LEU A 201 11.71 12.02 -17.16
CA LEU A 201 10.61 11.06 -17.19
C LEU A 201 11.11 9.62 -17.39
N THR A 202 12.10 9.43 -18.27
CA THR A 202 12.70 8.12 -18.51
C THR A 202 13.41 7.59 -17.27
N SER A 203 14.14 8.43 -16.53
CA SER A 203 14.81 8.00 -15.30
C SER A 203 13.82 7.57 -14.22
N THR A 204 12.77 8.37 -14.00
CA THR A 204 11.74 8.06 -13.00
C THR A 204 10.93 6.83 -13.41
N LEU A 205 10.65 6.65 -14.71
CA LEU A 205 9.95 5.46 -15.22
C LEU A 205 10.78 4.17 -15.05
N LYS A 206 12.10 4.24 -15.26
CA LYS A 206 13.01 3.11 -14.99
C LYS A 206 13.05 2.76 -13.50
N GLN A 207 12.99 3.76 -12.63
CA GLN A 207 12.93 3.53 -11.18
C GLN A 207 11.62 2.82 -10.80
N TRP A 208 10.48 3.27 -11.35
CA TRP A 208 9.19 2.61 -11.16
C TRP A 208 9.22 1.16 -11.65
N GLU A 209 9.72 0.92 -12.85
CA GLU A 209 9.83 -0.42 -13.43
C GLU A 209 10.63 -1.39 -12.55
N ARG A 210 11.73 -0.92 -11.94
CA ARG A 210 12.55 -1.72 -11.02
C ARG A 210 11.86 -1.99 -9.68
N MET A 211 10.92 -1.14 -9.29
CA MET A 211 10.21 -1.21 -8.01
C MET A 211 9.03 -2.19 -8.03
N ILE A 212 8.47 -2.47 -9.22
CA ILE A 212 7.30 -3.35 -9.37
C ILE A 212 7.52 -4.73 -8.72
N ARG A 213 8.61 -5.44 -9.04
CA ARG A 213 8.88 -6.78 -8.50
C ARG A 213 9.10 -6.76 -6.98
N PRO A 214 9.97 -5.90 -6.42
CA PRO A 214 10.15 -5.78 -4.98
C PRO A 214 8.88 -5.40 -4.22
N LEU A 215 7.98 -4.64 -4.84
CA LEU A 215 6.70 -4.30 -4.21
C LEU A 215 5.80 -5.52 -4.00
N ILE A 216 5.95 -6.57 -4.82
CA ILE A 216 5.13 -7.80 -4.77
C ILE A 216 5.81 -8.88 -3.92
N ASP A 217 7.06 -9.21 -4.25
CA ASP A 217 7.76 -10.36 -3.63
C ASP A 217 8.90 -9.94 -2.69
N GLY A 218 9.27 -8.65 -2.71
CA GLY A 218 10.43 -8.13 -2.00
C GLY A 218 10.16 -7.82 -0.53
N LYS A 219 11.26 -7.65 0.20
CA LYS A 219 11.23 -7.11 1.56
C LYS A 219 11.06 -5.59 1.49
N GLU A 220 10.48 -5.00 2.54
CA GLU A 220 10.30 -3.53 2.66
C GLU A 220 11.60 -2.75 2.37
N GLN A 221 12.74 -3.29 2.84
CA GLN A 221 14.07 -2.70 2.65
C GLN A 221 14.49 -2.59 1.18
N ASP A 222 14.12 -3.58 0.35
CA ASP A 222 14.47 -3.60 -1.07
C ASP A 222 13.70 -2.50 -1.83
N VAL A 223 12.43 -2.30 -1.46
CA VAL A 223 11.58 -1.26 -2.04
C VAL A 223 12.07 0.13 -1.64
N LEU A 224 12.35 0.35 -0.36
CA LEU A 224 12.85 1.61 0.17
C LEU A 224 14.23 1.97 -0.40
N ALA A 225 15.14 1.00 -0.52
CA ALA A 225 16.45 1.22 -1.14
C ALA A 225 16.31 1.74 -2.57
N LEU A 226 15.42 1.13 -3.37
CA LEU A 226 15.15 1.56 -4.74
C LEU A 226 14.47 2.92 -4.80
N ALA A 227 13.56 3.23 -3.87
CA ALA A 227 12.92 4.55 -3.80
C ALA A 227 13.93 5.66 -3.48
N HIS A 228 14.86 5.41 -2.57
CA HIS A 228 15.85 6.40 -2.12
C HIS A 228 17.02 6.60 -3.08
N THR A 229 17.27 5.68 -4.03
CA THR A 229 18.33 5.86 -5.05
C THR A 229 18.16 7.11 -5.94
N GLY A 230 16.97 7.73 -5.95
CA GLY A 230 16.65 8.95 -6.72
C GLY A 230 16.53 10.25 -5.91
N MET A 231 16.65 10.22 -4.57
CA MET A 231 16.57 11.43 -3.74
C MET A 231 17.95 12.09 -3.62
N PRO A 232 18.05 13.44 -3.65
CA PRO A 232 19.29 14.13 -3.34
C PRO A 232 19.73 13.73 -1.92
N ALA A 233 21.04 13.57 -1.72
CA ALA A 233 21.64 13.04 -0.50
C ALA A 233 21.39 13.95 0.72
N TRP A 234 20.17 13.89 1.27
CA TRP A 234 19.76 14.48 2.54
C TRP A 234 20.77 14.23 3.67
N PRO A 235 21.38 13.03 3.82
CA PRO A 235 22.37 12.80 4.86
C PRO A 235 23.62 13.70 4.71
N LYS A 236 24.01 14.01 3.47
CA LYS A 236 25.17 14.88 3.20
C LYS A 236 24.86 16.35 3.51
N ALA A 237 23.65 16.80 3.17
CA ALA A 237 23.19 18.16 3.48
C ALA A 237 23.08 18.38 5.00
N ALA A 238 22.54 17.41 5.74
CA ALA A 238 22.45 17.46 7.20
C ALA A 238 23.86 17.47 7.85
N LEU A 239 24.80 16.66 7.35
CA LEU A 239 26.20 16.68 7.79
C LEU A 239 26.89 18.03 7.52
N THR A 240 26.66 18.64 6.34
CA THR A 240 27.24 19.97 6.05
C THR A 240 26.67 21.07 6.94
N LEU A 241 25.36 21.05 7.22
CA LEU A 241 24.73 22.05 8.07
C LEU A 241 25.16 21.87 9.53
N GLY A 242 25.21 20.63 10.02
CA GLY A 242 25.71 20.30 11.35
C GLY A 242 27.18 20.70 11.53
N GLY A 243 28.02 20.52 10.50
CA GLY A 243 29.41 20.95 10.49
C GLY A 243 29.57 22.48 10.62
N ILE A 244 28.77 23.26 9.88
CA ILE A 244 28.81 24.74 9.95
C ILE A 244 28.41 25.23 11.35
N ILE A 245 27.35 24.66 11.92
CA ILE A 245 26.87 25.02 13.27
C ILE A 245 27.92 24.66 14.33
N ALA A 246 28.53 23.48 14.24
CA ALA A 246 29.60 23.06 15.14
C ALA A 246 30.80 24.02 15.05
N CYS A 247 31.26 24.38 13.85
CA CYS A 247 32.34 25.35 13.66
C CYS A 247 32.02 26.73 14.26
N ALA A 248 30.79 27.22 14.09
CA ALA A 248 30.36 28.49 14.65
C ALA A 248 30.38 28.47 16.19
N LEU A 249 29.88 27.39 16.81
CA LEU A 249 29.87 27.24 18.27
C LEU A 249 31.27 27.05 18.84
N THR A 250 32.16 26.34 18.15
CA THR A 250 33.57 26.21 18.52
C THR A 250 34.28 27.55 18.46
N TYR A 251 34.03 28.35 17.42
CA TYR A 251 34.62 29.70 17.28
C TYR A 251 34.17 30.64 18.40
N VAL A 252 32.87 30.68 18.72
CA VAL A 252 32.32 31.49 19.81
C VAL A 252 32.87 31.04 21.17
N SER A 253 32.97 29.72 21.39
CA SER A 253 33.55 29.15 22.61
C SER A 253 35.03 29.54 22.77
N TRP A 254 35.80 29.50 21.68
CA TRP A 254 37.21 29.92 21.66
C TRP A 254 37.38 31.43 21.91
N GLN A 255 36.54 32.26 21.29
CA GLN A 255 36.57 33.71 21.50
C GLN A 255 36.25 34.08 22.95
N LYS A 256 35.26 33.42 23.55
CA LYS A 256 34.89 33.63 24.96
C LYS A 256 36.00 33.18 25.91
N TYR A 257 36.66 32.04 25.62
CA TYR A 257 37.81 31.57 26.38
C TYR A 257 39.00 32.56 26.34
N ARG A 258 39.26 33.18 25.18
CA ARG A 258 40.31 34.19 25.02
C ARG A 258 40.00 35.47 25.81
N GLN A 259 38.73 35.89 25.87
CA GLN A 259 38.31 37.06 26.65
C GLN A 259 38.41 36.80 28.17
N SER A 260 38.11 35.58 28.63
CA SER A 260 38.28 35.20 30.04
C SER A 260 39.75 35.19 30.50
N ARG A 261 40.71 34.99 29.58
CA ARG A 261 42.15 35.07 29.92
C ARG A 261 42.69 36.51 30.02
N VAL A 262 42.03 37.51 29.43
CA VAL A 262 42.45 38.93 29.52
C VAL A 262 41.99 39.58 30.83
N PHE A 263 40.90 39.09 31.44
CA PHE A 263 40.39 39.63 32.71
C PHE A 263 41.15 39.15 33.97
N VAL A 264 42.04 38.16 33.87
CA VAL A 264 42.79 37.65 35.02
C VAL A 264 44.07 38.45 35.31
N HIS A 265 44.55 39.30 34.40
CA HIS A 265 45.79 40.08 34.60
C HIS A 265 45.58 41.54 35.03
N ARG A 266 44.35 41.91 35.46
CA ARG A 266 44.04 43.26 35.97
C ARG A 266 43.46 43.24 37.39
N ARG A 267 43.92 42.28 38.20
CA ARG A 267 43.82 42.29 39.68
C ARG A 267 45.04 41.60 40.27
N SER A 268 46.16 42.32 40.28
CA SER A 268 47.21 42.23 41.30
C SER A 268 47.98 43.53 41.23
#